data_AF-A0A024UEW7-F1
#
_entry.id   AF-A0A024UEW7-F1
#
_cell.length_a   1.000
_cell.length_b   1.000
_cell.length_c   1.000
_cell.angle_alpha   90.00
_cell.angle_beta   90.00
_cell.angle_gamma   90.00
#
_symmetry.space_group_name_H-M   'P 1'
#
loop_
_entity.id
_entity.type
_entity.pdbx_description
1 polymer ?
#
loop_
_entity_poly.entity_id
_entity_poly.type
_entity_poly.pdbx_seq_one_letter_code
_entity_poly.pdbx_strand_id
1 'polypeptide(L)'
;MERVMAHIDALNAQYAQHPLWDSLASGHGGKVARAKLQAFAPAISYFILAFRDFNDFVLPYDTPKTDLEAALNVHALEDSTHYKLFLEDWEKLGGDALLAPYAPLIAGLPDDDHRAQSTQSSASLAPSTRTLSFLWSDDSNRHNRKLMFALTKLIHESAADAPVRFAAVEAVEETGRVMFEATAKLANEIEASGGGTYRYFGEYHLALETGHVINNTPQESTRSSGCGCETDDKFKNLALSDAQEMACTLVVTRVFAIFTEWIDGIHRMMQMRAEKTL
;
A
#
# COMPACT_ATOMS: atom_id res chain seq x y z
N MET A 1 -6.80 -24.64 0.80
CA MET A 1 -6.33 -23.26 0.53
C MET A 1 -6.43 -22.94 -0.96
N GLU A 2 -6.09 -23.87 -1.86
CA GLU A 2 -6.28 -23.75 -3.33
C GLU A 2 -7.57 -23.02 -3.79
N ARG A 3 -8.76 -23.40 -3.28
CA ARG A 3 -10.03 -22.73 -3.64
C ARG A 3 -10.08 -21.25 -3.23
N VAL A 4 -9.43 -20.91 -2.11
CA VAL A 4 -9.29 -19.52 -1.63
C VAL A 4 -8.34 -18.75 -2.54
N MET A 5 -7.21 -19.36 -2.96
CA MET A 5 -6.28 -18.72 -3.91
C MET A 5 -6.95 -18.45 -5.26
N ALA A 6 -7.72 -19.41 -5.79
CA ALA A 6 -8.50 -19.18 -7.02
C ALA A 6 -9.55 -18.06 -6.86
N HIS A 7 -10.09 -17.87 -5.66
CA HIS A 7 -11.00 -16.76 -5.36
C HIS A 7 -10.26 -15.41 -5.28
N ILE A 8 -9.04 -15.40 -4.73
CA ILE A 8 -8.14 -14.24 -4.77
C ILE A 8 -7.86 -13.87 -6.23
N ASP A 9 -7.48 -14.82 -7.08
CA ASP A 9 -7.20 -14.57 -8.51
C ASP A 9 -8.41 -13.95 -9.22
N ALA A 10 -9.61 -14.49 -8.98
CA ALA A 10 -10.85 -14.01 -9.59
C ALA A 10 -11.22 -12.58 -9.14
N LEU A 11 -10.96 -12.23 -7.88
CA LEU A 11 -11.16 -10.88 -7.36
C LEU A 11 -10.06 -9.93 -7.85
N ASN A 12 -8.81 -10.38 -7.93
CA ASN A 12 -7.70 -9.60 -8.42
C ASN A 12 -7.88 -9.23 -9.89
N ALA A 13 -8.38 -10.15 -10.71
CA ALA A 13 -8.73 -9.89 -12.10
C ALA A 13 -9.79 -8.78 -12.27
N GLN A 14 -10.70 -8.61 -11.30
CA GLN A 14 -11.66 -7.51 -11.28
C GLN A 14 -11.02 -6.22 -10.73
N TYR A 15 -10.24 -6.32 -9.66
CA TYR A 15 -9.52 -5.20 -9.05
C TYR A 15 -8.56 -4.52 -10.03
N ALA A 16 -7.85 -5.31 -10.84
CA ALA A 16 -6.92 -4.84 -11.85
C ALA A 16 -7.58 -4.07 -13.01
N GLN A 17 -8.90 -4.17 -13.18
CA GLN A 17 -9.65 -3.40 -14.19
C GLN A 17 -9.99 -1.98 -13.72
N HIS A 18 -9.64 -1.59 -12.50
CA HIS A 18 -9.94 -0.26 -12.01
C HIS A 18 -9.20 0.82 -12.83
N PRO A 19 -9.86 1.90 -13.29
CA PRO A 19 -9.25 2.88 -14.22
C PRO A 19 -8.00 3.61 -13.70
N LEU A 20 -7.79 3.62 -12.38
CA LEU A 20 -6.54 4.13 -11.80
C LEU A 20 -5.32 3.40 -12.37
N TRP A 21 -5.40 2.07 -12.50
CA TRP A 21 -4.28 1.26 -12.95
C TRP A 21 -3.96 1.52 -14.42
N ASP A 22 -4.97 1.64 -15.28
CA ASP A 22 -4.79 2.09 -16.66
C ASP A 22 -4.13 3.46 -16.73
N SER A 23 -4.54 4.39 -15.84
CA SER A 23 -3.93 5.71 -15.76
C SER A 23 -2.46 5.68 -15.35
N LEU A 24 -2.02 4.66 -14.62
CA LEU A 24 -0.63 4.46 -14.19
C LEU A 24 0.15 3.49 -15.08
N ALA A 25 -0.49 2.76 -15.99
CA ALA A 25 0.13 1.71 -16.79
C ALA A 25 1.16 2.20 -17.82
N SER A 26 1.12 3.48 -18.21
CA SER A 26 2.15 4.10 -19.05
C SER A 26 2.18 5.62 -18.91
N GLY A 27 3.38 6.20 -18.91
CA GLY A 27 3.60 7.63 -18.96
C GLY A 27 3.55 8.20 -20.38
N HIS A 28 3.80 7.41 -21.42
CA HIS A 28 4.13 7.89 -22.77
C HIS A 28 5.40 8.78 -22.77
N GLY A 29 6.37 8.44 -21.91
CA GLY A 29 7.67 9.11 -21.77
C GLY A 29 7.97 9.57 -20.35
N GLY A 30 9.26 9.66 -20.02
CA GLY A 30 9.73 9.86 -18.65
C GLY A 30 9.22 11.12 -17.94
N LYS A 31 8.96 12.22 -18.67
CA LYS A 31 8.41 13.44 -18.07
C LYS A 31 7.00 13.22 -17.51
N VAL A 32 6.13 12.57 -18.28
CA VAL A 32 4.75 12.31 -17.87
C VAL A 32 4.71 11.18 -16.84
N ALA A 33 5.53 10.14 -17.02
CA ALA A 33 5.69 9.09 -16.01
C ALA A 33 6.09 9.67 -14.65
N ARG A 34 7.08 10.58 -14.61
CA ARG A 34 7.48 11.27 -13.37
C ARG A 34 6.33 12.10 -12.78
N ALA A 35 5.60 12.84 -13.61
CA ALA A 35 4.47 13.64 -13.13
C ALA A 35 3.34 12.79 -12.51
N LYS A 36 3.13 11.57 -13.04
CA LYS A 36 2.20 10.57 -12.49
C LYS A 36 2.68 10.03 -11.14
N LEU A 37 3.95 9.64 -11.02
CA LEU A 37 4.51 9.23 -9.72
C LEU A 37 4.48 10.37 -8.68
N GLN A 38 4.76 11.60 -9.10
CA GLN A 38 4.64 12.79 -8.23
C GLN A 38 3.18 13.06 -7.78
N ALA A 39 2.18 12.63 -8.56
CA ALA A 39 0.77 12.70 -8.16
C ALA A 39 0.38 11.56 -7.21
N PHE A 40 0.90 10.36 -7.49
CA PHE A 40 0.53 9.14 -6.79
C PHE A 40 1.21 9.02 -5.42
N ALA A 41 2.49 9.40 -5.30
CA ALA A 41 3.25 9.26 -4.05
C ALA A 41 2.59 9.99 -2.86
N PRO A 42 2.13 11.25 -2.97
CA PRO A 42 1.35 11.89 -1.91
C PRO A 42 0.06 11.13 -1.58
N ALA A 43 -0.64 10.64 -2.61
CA ALA A 43 -1.94 9.99 -2.44
C ALA A 43 -1.85 8.70 -1.61
N ILE A 44 -0.77 7.94 -1.73
CA ILE A 44 -0.58 6.69 -0.96
C ILE A 44 0.27 6.85 0.30
N SER A 45 0.85 8.03 0.54
CA SER A 45 1.86 8.24 1.59
C SER A 45 1.42 7.82 2.98
N TYR A 46 0.19 8.17 3.39
CA TYR A 46 -0.34 7.74 4.69
C TYR A 46 -0.47 6.23 4.76
N PHE A 47 -0.98 5.59 3.69
CA PHE A 47 -1.11 4.13 3.64
C PHE A 47 0.26 3.47 3.87
N ILE A 48 1.31 3.87 3.17
CA ILE A 48 2.64 3.24 3.32
C ILE A 48 3.20 3.39 4.73
N LEU A 49 3.11 4.59 5.30
CA LEU A 49 3.62 4.84 6.64
C LEU A 49 2.83 4.09 7.72
N ALA A 50 1.50 3.99 7.56
CA ALA A 50 0.66 3.24 8.48
C ALA A 50 0.72 1.72 8.24
N PHE A 51 1.06 1.27 7.04
CA PHE A 51 1.20 -0.15 6.70
C PHE A 51 2.40 -0.76 7.42
N ARG A 52 3.47 0.02 7.64
CA ARG A 52 4.53 -0.34 8.59
C ARG A 52 3.95 -0.68 9.96
N ASP A 53 3.14 0.20 10.54
CA ASP A 53 2.58 0.01 11.88
C ASP A 53 1.57 -1.16 11.91
N PHE A 54 0.83 -1.40 10.83
CA PHE A 54 -0.02 -2.58 10.68
C PHE A 54 0.80 -3.88 10.71
N ASN A 55 1.94 -3.90 10.03
CA ASN A 55 2.87 -5.01 10.06
C ASN A 55 3.61 -5.17 11.40
N ASP A 56 3.93 -4.07 12.09
CA ASP A 56 4.58 -4.11 13.41
C ASP A 56 3.63 -4.54 14.53
N PHE A 57 2.36 -4.10 14.49
CA PHE A 57 1.47 -4.14 15.66
C PHE A 57 0.17 -4.94 15.49
N VAL A 58 -0.23 -5.28 14.26
CA VAL A 58 -1.53 -5.91 14.00
C VAL A 58 -1.41 -7.33 13.48
N LEU A 59 -0.55 -7.56 12.48
CA LEU A 59 -0.40 -8.88 11.87
C LEU A 59 0.31 -9.93 12.74
N PRO A 60 1.39 -9.59 13.48
CA PRO A 60 2.16 -10.59 14.19
C PRO A 60 1.37 -11.32 15.28
N TYR A 61 1.70 -12.58 15.50
CA TYR A 61 1.32 -13.33 16.69
C TYR A 61 2.36 -13.08 17.79
N ASP A 62 1.91 -12.65 18.98
CA ASP A 62 2.80 -12.43 20.14
C ASP A 62 3.59 -13.68 20.53
N THR A 63 3.01 -14.87 20.33
CA THR A 63 3.66 -16.14 20.63
C THR A 63 3.27 -17.16 19.56
N PRO A 64 3.95 -17.18 18.40
CA PRO A 64 3.59 -18.08 17.30
C PRO A 64 3.72 -19.54 17.76
N LYS A 65 2.68 -20.34 17.48
CA LYS A 65 2.55 -21.75 17.88
C LYS A 65 2.72 -22.72 16.73
N THR A 66 2.63 -22.23 15.50
CA THR A 66 2.70 -23.04 14.28
C THR A 66 3.71 -22.45 13.30
N ASP A 67 4.18 -23.28 12.37
CA ASP A 67 5.08 -22.83 11.29
C ASP A 67 4.44 -21.72 10.45
N LEU A 68 3.12 -21.76 10.25
CA LEU A 68 2.39 -20.73 9.51
C LEU A 68 2.36 -19.40 10.28
N GLU A 69 2.09 -19.42 11.59
CA GLU A 69 2.16 -18.22 12.42
C GLU A 69 3.57 -17.62 12.44
N ALA A 70 4.60 -18.46 12.52
CA ALA A 70 5.99 -18.01 12.46
C ALA A 70 6.33 -17.40 11.10
N ALA A 71 5.88 -18.01 10.00
CA ALA A 71 6.07 -17.47 8.65
C ALA A 71 5.38 -16.11 8.47
N LEU A 72 4.15 -15.96 8.95
CA LEU A 72 3.41 -14.69 8.94
C LEU A 72 4.14 -13.59 9.72
N ASN A 73 4.75 -13.92 10.86
CA ASN A 73 5.55 -12.94 11.62
C ASN A 73 6.81 -12.51 10.86
N VAL A 74 7.48 -13.44 10.16
CA VAL A 74 8.67 -13.12 9.36
C VAL A 74 8.30 -12.22 8.19
N HIS A 75 7.23 -12.55 7.47
CA HIS A 75 6.71 -11.73 6.37
C HIS A 75 6.34 -10.32 6.86
N ALA A 76 5.56 -10.21 7.94
CA ALA A 76 5.20 -8.91 8.49
C ALA A 76 6.43 -8.07 8.91
N LEU A 77 7.47 -8.71 9.46
CA LEU A 77 8.70 -8.02 9.80
C LEU A 77 9.42 -7.47 8.56
N GLU A 78 9.49 -8.21 7.45
CA GLU A 78 10.09 -7.73 6.21
C GLU A 78 9.33 -6.50 5.68
N ASP A 79 8.01 -6.62 5.52
CA ASP A 79 7.13 -5.58 5.00
C ASP A 79 7.18 -4.30 5.84
N SER A 80 7.37 -4.43 7.16
CA SER A 80 7.56 -3.28 8.06
C SER A 80 8.76 -2.40 7.67
N THR A 81 9.69 -2.92 6.86
CA THR A 81 10.88 -2.19 6.42
C THR A 81 10.68 -1.39 5.14
N HIS A 82 9.65 -1.69 4.34
CA HIS A 82 9.46 -1.15 2.99
C HIS A 82 9.24 0.37 2.96
N TYR A 83 8.72 0.97 4.05
CA TYR A 83 8.55 2.42 4.16
C TYR A 83 9.85 3.20 3.92
N LYS A 84 11.02 2.62 4.22
CA LYS A 84 12.32 3.28 3.99
C LYS A 84 12.59 3.46 2.51
N LEU A 85 12.22 2.47 1.70
CA LEU A 85 12.32 2.54 0.24
C LEU A 85 11.41 3.67 -0.29
N PHE A 86 10.19 3.77 0.26
CA PHE A 86 9.24 4.81 -0.13
C PHE A 86 9.77 6.20 0.20
N LEU A 87 10.35 6.41 1.38
CA LEU A 87 10.94 7.69 1.77
C LEU A 87 12.15 8.07 0.89
N GLU A 88 12.96 7.09 0.47
CA GLU A 88 14.05 7.32 -0.48
C GLU A 88 13.51 7.84 -1.83
N ASP A 89 12.45 7.21 -2.35
CA ASP A 89 11.84 7.61 -3.61
C ASP A 89 11.05 8.92 -3.50
N TRP A 90 10.44 9.18 -2.34
CA TRP A 90 9.79 10.46 -2.01
C TRP A 90 10.76 11.63 -2.20
N GLU A 91 11.97 11.53 -1.64
CA GLU A 91 13.01 12.55 -1.81
C GLU A 91 13.40 12.74 -3.28
N LYS A 92 13.60 11.64 -4.03
CA LYS A 92 13.93 11.70 -5.47
C LYS A 92 12.81 12.32 -6.32
N LEU A 93 11.55 12.12 -5.93
CA LEU A 93 10.38 12.66 -6.62
C LEU A 93 10.17 14.16 -6.32
N GLY A 94 10.73 14.69 -5.24
CA GLY A 94 10.69 16.12 -4.92
C GLY A 94 10.52 16.46 -3.45
N GLY A 95 10.47 15.47 -2.56
CA GLY A 95 10.37 15.68 -1.12
C GLY A 95 9.12 16.49 -0.74
N ASP A 96 9.27 17.43 0.18
CA ASP A 96 8.20 18.31 0.65
C ASP A 96 7.50 19.11 -0.48
N ALA A 97 8.17 19.32 -1.62
CA ALA A 97 7.57 20.02 -2.76
C ALA A 97 6.39 19.24 -3.38
N LEU A 98 6.31 17.93 -3.14
CA LEU A 98 5.18 17.10 -3.55
C LEU A 98 3.86 17.53 -2.89
N LEU A 99 3.91 18.19 -1.74
CA LEU A 99 2.73 18.67 -1.01
C LEU A 99 2.25 20.05 -1.47
N ALA A 100 3.04 20.78 -2.27
CA ALA A 100 2.69 22.12 -2.73
C ALA A 100 1.31 22.21 -3.44
N PRO A 101 0.91 21.25 -4.31
CA PRO A 101 -0.41 21.26 -4.94
C PRO A 101 -1.59 21.13 -3.96
N TYR A 102 -1.34 20.57 -2.77
CA TYR A 102 -2.35 20.40 -1.74
C TYR A 102 -2.45 21.60 -0.81
N ALA A 103 -1.55 22.60 -0.92
CA ALA A 103 -1.54 23.78 -0.07
C ALA A 103 -2.93 24.44 0.07
N PRO A 104 -3.77 24.59 -0.99
CA PRO A 104 -5.11 25.15 -0.82
C PRO A 104 -6.07 24.28 0.01
N LEU A 105 -5.90 22.96 0.00
CA LEU A 105 -6.72 22.00 0.78
C LEU A 105 -6.30 21.92 2.24
N ILE A 106 -5.09 22.40 2.56
CA ILE A 106 -4.45 22.25 3.88
C ILE A 106 -3.92 23.59 4.40
N ALA A 107 -4.38 24.71 3.84
CA ALA A 107 -3.87 26.06 4.13
C ALA A 107 -4.34 26.59 5.49
N GLY A 108 -5.47 26.11 5.97
CA GLY A 108 -6.11 26.53 7.21
C GLY A 108 -6.48 25.33 8.09
N LEU A 109 -6.86 25.62 9.33
CA LEU A 109 -7.55 24.64 10.15
C LEU A 109 -8.82 24.17 9.40
N PRO A 110 -9.17 22.87 9.45
CA PRO A 110 -10.40 22.39 8.82
C PRO A 110 -11.58 23.24 9.30
N ASP A 111 -12.39 23.74 8.37
CA ASP A 111 -13.48 24.67 8.70
C ASP A 111 -14.48 24.06 9.69
N ASP A 112 -14.59 22.73 9.75
CA ASP A 112 -15.44 22.02 10.69
C ASP A 112 -15.01 20.53 10.79
N ASP A 113 -14.30 20.15 11.86
CA ASP A 113 -14.71 18.90 12.55
C ASP A 113 -16.15 19.17 12.97
N HIS A 114 -17.12 18.34 12.58
CA HIS A 114 -18.59 18.50 12.68
C HIS A 114 -19.17 18.88 14.07
N ARG A 115 -18.56 19.83 14.79
CA ARG A 115 -18.67 20.09 16.22
C ARG A 115 -18.80 21.59 16.51
N ALA A 116 -18.33 22.50 15.66
CA ALA A 116 -18.74 23.92 15.65
C ALA A 116 -18.01 24.74 14.57
N GLN A 117 -18.77 25.54 13.81
CA GLN A 117 -18.23 26.54 12.90
C GLN A 117 -17.36 27.54 13.67
N SER A 118 -16.10 27.65 13.27
CA SER A 118 -15.19 28.68 13.78
C SER A 118 -15.40 29.99 13.04
N THR A 119 -15.60 31.08 13.78
CA THR A 119 -15.68 32.44 13.21
C THR A 119 -14.30 33.11 13.08
N GLN A 120 -13.21 32.40 13.35
CA GLN A 120 -11.85 32.94 13.27
C GLN A 120 -11.24 32.67 11.90
N SER A 121 -10.59 33.66 11.30
CA SER A 121 -9.79 33.47 10.09
C SER A 121 -8.71 32.43 10.34
N SER A 122 -8.59 31.43 9.46
CA SER A 122 -7.54 30.42 9.62
C SER A 122 -6.15 31.07 9.58
N ALA A 123 -5.35 30.83 10.62
CA ALA A 123 -3.98 31.31 10.66
C ALA A 123 -3.18 30.66 9.53
N SER A 124 -2.25 31.40 8.92
CA SER A 124 -1.30 30.81 7.97
C SER A 124 -0.51 29.70 8.67
N LEU A 125 -0.61 28.49 8.15
CA LEU A 125 0.06 27.33 8.73
C LEU A 125 1.54 27.27 8.35
N ALA A 126 2.39 26.99 9.34
CA ALA A 126 3.80 26.66 9.13
C ALA A 126 3.94 25.39 8.27
N PRO A 127 5.06 25.20 7.55
CA PRO A 127 5.25 24.05 6.66
C PRO A 127 5.00 22.68 7.33
N SER A 128 5.54 22.46 8.54
CA SER A 128 5.31 21.24 9.31
C SER A 128 3.83 21.03 9.67
N THR A 129 3.12 22.10 10.00
CA THR A 129 1.68 22.05 10.30
C THR A 129 0.86 21.72 9.04
N ARG A 130 1.28 22.18 7.86
CA ARG A 130 0.65 21.79 6.59
C ARG A 130 0.82 20.30 6.32
N THR A 131 2.00 19.74 6.57
CA THR A 131 2.22 18.29 6.46
C THR A 131 1.31 17.50 7.40
N LEU A 132 1.19 17.93 8.67
CA LEU A 132 0.25 17.30 9.62
C LEU A 132 -1.20 17.42 9.15
N SER A 133 -1.60 18.60 8.64
CA SER A 133 -2.93 18.83 8.09
C SER A 133 -3.19 17.96 6.85
N PHE A 134 -2.19 17.77 5.98
CA PHE A 134 -2.29 16.86 4.85
C PHE A 134 -2.53 15.43 5.31
N LEU A 135 -1.78 14.93 6.29
CA LEU A 135 -1.93 13.55 6.76
C LEU A 135 -3.28 13.30 7.46
N TRP A 136 -3.86 14.31 8.12
CA TRP A 136 -5.05 14.11 8.96
C TRP A 136 -6.37 14.59 8.35
N SER A 137 -6.35 15.57 7.44
CA SER A 137 -7.57 16.15 6.87
C SER A 137 -8.39 15.13 6.08
N ASP A 138 -9.71 15.30 6.11
CA ASP A 138 -10.62 14.48 5.34
C ASP A 138 -10.54 14.73 3.82
N ASP A 139 -10.12 15.94 3.43
CA ASP A 139 -9.97 16.34 2.03
C ASP A 139 -8.79 15.64 1.33
N SER A 140 -7.80 15.16 2.10
CA SER A 140 -6.57 14.58 1.58
C SER A 140 -6.41 13.10 1.92
N ASN A 141 -6.67 12.68 3.16
CA ASN A 141 -6.25 11.34 3.63
C ASN A 141 -7.34 10.50 4.30
N ARG A 142 -8.61 10.92 4.25
CA ARG A 142 -9.74 10.14 4.82
C ARG A 142 -9.76 8.68 4.34
N HIS A 143 -9.54 8.45 3.04
CA HIS A 143 -9.58 7.12 2.44
C HIS A 143 -8.44 6.23 2.94
N ASN A 144 -7.21 6.76 3.07
CA ASN A 144 -6.08 6.05 3.67
C ASN A 144 -6.34 5.71 5.14
N ARG A 145 -6.83 6.67 5.93
CA ARG A 145 -7.16 6.43 7.34
C ARG A 145 -8.24 5.35 7.48
N LYS A 146 -9.30 5.43 6.67
CA LYS A 146 -10.38 4.45 6.66
C LYS A 146 -9.89 3.05 6.29
N LEU A 147 -9.03 2.92 5.28
CA LEU A 147 -8.40 1.66 4.89
C LEU A 147 -7.72 0.98 6.09
N MET A 148 -6.83 1.71 6.78
CA MET A 148 -6.03 1.13 7.88
C MET A 148 -6.88 0.67 9.05
N PHE A 149 -7.89 1.46 9.43
CA PHE A 149 -8.83 1.04 10.49
C PHE A 149 -9.71 -0.13 10.06
N ALA A 150 -10.12 -0.18 8.79
CA ALA A 150 -10.92 -1.29 8.27
C ALA A 150 -10.12 -2.61 8.24
N LEU A 151 -8.86 -2.57 7.81
CA LEU A 151 -7.96 -3.73 7.86
C LEU A 151 -7.68 -4.18 9.29
N THR A 152 -7.35 -3.24 10.19
CA THR A 152 -7.11 -3.55 11.60
C THR A 152 -8.30 -4.25 12.24
N LYS A 153 -9.50 -3.70 12.01
CA LYS A 153 -10.76 -4.28 12.47
C LYS A 153 -10.99 -5.68 11.87
N LEU A 154 -10.81 -5.84 10.57
CA LEU A 154 -10.99 -7.13 9.88
C LEU A 154 -10.07 -8.22 10.45
N ILE A 155 -8.79 -7.91 10.65
CA ILE A 155 -7.83 -8.87 11.20
C ILE A 155 -8.21 -9.26 12.63
N HIS A 156 -8.53 -8.29 13.49
CA HIS A 156 -8.91 -8.55 14.88
C HIS A 156 -10.21 -9.34 15.03
N GLU A 157 -11.22 -9.03 14.21
CA GLU A 157 -12.54 -9.66 14.34
C GLU A 157 -12.64 -11.00 13.63
N SER A 158 -11.87 -11.22 12.56
CA SER A 158 -12.11 -12.35 11.64
C SER A 158 -10.87 -13.19 11.31
N ALA A 159 -9.66 -12.76 11.67
CA ALA A 159 -8.42 -13.43 11.28
C ALA A 159 -7.53 -13.80 12.49
N ALA A 160 -8.14 -14.31 13.56
CA ALA A 160 -7.40 -14.89 14.68
C ALA A 160 -6.80 -16.29 14.36
N ASP A 161 -7.44 -17.04 13.45
CA ASP A 161 -6.95 -18.34 12.97
C ASP A 161 -5.89 -18.15 11.86
N ALA A 162 -4.80 -18.88 11.93
CA ALA A 162 -3.62 -18.71 11.08
C ALA A 162 -3.90 -18.84 9.58
N PRO A 163 -4.67 -19.83 9.09
CA PRO A 163 -5.02 -19.92 7.67
C PRO A 163 -5.90 -18.76 7.20
N VAL A 164 -6.72 -18.19 8.08
CA VAL A 164 -7.57 -17.05 7.75
C VAL A 164 -6.77 -15.77 7.67
N ARG A 165 -5.83 -15.56 8.61
CA ARG A 165 -4.87 -14.44 8.54
C ARG A 165 -3.97 -14.54 7.32
N PHE A 166 -3.54 -15.75 7.01
CA PHE A 166 -2.77 -16.03 5.83
C PHE A 166 -3.50 -15.64 4.54
N ALA A 167 -4.76 -16.08 4.38
CA ALA A 167 -5.58 -15.68 3.24
C ALA A 167 -5.81 -14.16 3.17
N ALA A 168 -5.88 -13.48 4.31
CA ALA A 168 -5.97 -12.02 4.36
C ALA A 168 -4.71 -11.34 3.83
N VAL A 169 -3.53 -11.81 4.25
CA VAL A 169 -2.22 -11.30 3.81
C VAL A 169 -2.03 -11.50 2.31
N GLU A 170 -2.27 -12.71 1.79
CA GLU A 170 -2.15 -12.97 0.34
C GLU A 170 -3.09 -12.07 -0.48
N ALA A 171 -4.31 -11.82 0.01
CA ALA A 171 -5.21 -10.89 -0.66
C ALA A 171 -4.69 -9.44 -0.66
N VAL A 172 -4.00 -9.01 0.42
CA VAL A 172 -3.35 -7.70 0.49
C VAL A 172 -2.18 -7.64 -0.49
N GLU A 173 -1.30 -8.63 -0.47
CA GLU A 173 -0.14 -8.72 -1.38
C GLU A 173 -0.59 -8.67 -2.85
N GLU A 174 -1.63 -9.41 -3.21
CA GLU A 174 -2.16 -9.43 -4.58
C GLU A 174 -2.73 -8.09 -5.02
N THR A 175 -3.36 -7.33 -4.12
CA THR A 175 -3.75 -5.93 -4.42
C THR A 175 -2.54 -5.01 -4.57
N GLY A 176 -1.49 -5.23 -3.77
CA GLY A 176 -0.22 -4.52 -3.83
C GLY A 176 0.54 -4.78 -5.13
N ARG A 177 0.56 -6.04 -5.59
CA ARG A 177 1.21 -6.46 -6.84
C ARG A 177 0.70 -5.67 -8.05
N VAL A 178 -0.62 -5.46 -8.17
CA VAL A 178 -1.21 -4.65 -9.24
C VAL A 178 -0.67 -3.21 -9.23
N MET A 179 -0.55 -2.61 -8.04
CA MET A 179 0.03 -1.27 -7.88
C MET A 179 1.52 -1.27 -8.27
N PHE A 180 2.32 -2.20 -7.75
CA PHE A 180 3.76 -2.22 -8.00
C PHE A 180 4.11 -2.49 -9.47
N GLU A 181 3.39 -3.38 -10.14
CA GLU A 181 3.53 -3.60 -11.59
C GLU A 181 3.23 -2.33 -12.39
N ALA A 182 2.21 -1.55 -12.00
CA ALA A 182 1.88 -0.29 -12.67
C ALA A 182 2.96 0.77 -12.42
N THR A 183 3.43 0.93 -11.18
CA THR A 183 4.45 1.95 -10.88
C THR A 183 5.82 1.60 -11.42
N ALA A 184 6.17 0.32 -11.49
CA ALA A 184 7.46 -0.13 -12.05
C ALA A 184 7.59 0.25 -13.52
N LYS A 185 6.51 0.12 -14.31
CA LYS A 185 6.46 0.60 -15.70
C LYS A 185 6.77 2.10 -15.80
N LEU A 186 6.20 2.92 -14.91
CA LEU A 186 6.49 4.35 -14.89
C LEU A 186 7.93 4.64 -14.49
N ALA A 187 8.46 3.95 -13.48
CA ALA A 187 9.86 4.08 -13.06
C ALA A 187 10.82 3.75 -14.22
N ASN A 188 10.54 2.68 -14.97
CA ASN A 188 11.32 2.26 -16.13
C ASN A 188 11.28 3.30 -17.26
N GLU A 189 10.12 3.92 -17.53
CA GLU A 189 10.03 5.00 -18.52
C GLU A 189 10.86 6.24 -18.12
N ILE A 190 10.92 6.56 -16.82
CA ILE A 190 11.74 7.66 -16.30
C ILE A 190 13.21 7.36 -16.50
N GLU A 191 13.65 6.16 -16.10
CA GLU A 191 15.04 5.71 -16.26
C GLU A 191 15.45 5.69 -17.73
N ALA A 192 14.63 5.10 -18.61
CA ALA A 192 14.89 5.05 -20.06
C ALA A 192 14.98 6.44 -20.72
N SER A 193 14.39 7.46 -20.10
CA SER A 193 14.47 8.86 -20.54
C SER A 193 15.65 9.62 -19.92
N GLY A 194 16.57 8.93 -19.25
CA GLY A 194 17.74 9.51 -18.56
C GLY A 194 17.45 10.04 -17.15
N GLY A 195 16.32 9.66 -16.55
CA GLY A 195 15.97 9.98 -15.17
C GLY A 195 16.64 9.05 -14.14
N GLY A 196 16.34 9.27 -12.87
CA GLY A 196 16.84 8.43 -11.77
C GLY A 196 16.05 7.13 -11.59
N THR A 197 16.65 6.19 -10.86
CA THR A 197 16.03 4.91 -10.48
C THR A 197 15.27 5.04 -9.16
N TYR A 198 14.19 4.27 -9.05
CA TYR A 198 13.29 4.27 -7.90
C TYR A 198 13.24 2.87 -7.29
N ARG A 199 13.43 2.75 -5.98
CA ARG A 199 13.51 1.45 -5.31
C ARG A 199 12.14 0.93 -4.89
N TYR A 200 11.29 1.79 -4.34
CA TYR A 200 9.92 1.46 -3.93
C TYR A 200 8.97 1.39 -5.11
N PHE A 201 9.04 2.36 -6.02
CA PHE A 201 8.16 2.40 -7.18
C PHE A 201 8.68 1.59 -8.36
N GLY A 202 9.94 1.16 -8.35
CA GLY A 202 10.58 0.44 -9.44
C GLY A 202 10.76 -1.07 -9.21
N GLU A 203 11.54 -1.68 -10.10
CA GLU A 203 11.76 -3.14 -10.15
C GLU A 203 12.32 -3.73 -8.86
N TYR A 204 13.05 -2.96 -8.04
CA TYR A 204 13.64 -3.48 -6.81
C TYR A 204 12.59 -3.98 -5.82
N HIS A 205 11.56 -3.17 -5.53
CA HIS A 205 10.48 -3.58 -4.63
C HIS A 205 9.60 -4.66 -5.26
N LEU A 206 9.28 -4.56 -6.55
CA LEU A 206 8.54 -5.62 -7.26
C LEU A 206 9.28 -6.98 -7.20
N ALA A 207 10.61 -6.96 -7.31
CA ALA A 207 11.44 -8.17 -7.16
C ALA A 207 11.49 -8.67 -5.71
N LEU A 208 11.46 -7.77 -4.70
CA LEU A 208 11.38 -8.16 -3.29
C LEU A 208 10.09 -8.95 -3.05
N GLU A 209 8.95 -8.38 -3.48
CA GLU A 209 7.61 -8.95 -3.31
C GLU A 209 7.38 -10.25 -4.09
N THR A 210 8.17 -10.51 -5.12
CA THR A 210 8.08 -11.74 -5.92
C THR A 210 9.18 -12.76 -5.59
N GLY A 211 9.99 -12.50 -4.55
CA GLY A 211 11.04 -13.43 -4.10
C GLY A 211 12.29 -13.49 -5.00
N HIS A 212 12.44 -12.57 -5.97
CA HIS A 212 13.53 -12.57 -6.95
C HIS A 212 14.80 -11.82 -6.50
N VAL A 213 14.82 -11.22 -5.31
CA VAL A 213 16.01 -10.51 -4.82
C VAL A 213 17.05 -11.49 -4.27
N ILE A 214 18.16 -11.62 -5.01
CA ILE A 214 19.39 -12.27 -4.57
C ILE A 214 20.30 -11.20 -3.94
N ASN A 215 20.43 -11.21 -2.62
CA ASN A 215 21.41 -10.36 -1.95
C ASN A 215 22.84 -10.82 -2.27
N ASN A 216 23.60 -10.02 -3.02
CA ASN A 216 25.03 -10.21 -3.28
C ASN A 216 25.89 -9.83 -2.06
N THR A 217 25.85 -10.64 -1.01
CA THR A 217 26.83 -10.57 0.10
C THR A 217 27.50 -11.93 0.30
N PRO A 218 28.83 -12.04 0.15
CA PRO A 218 29.54 -13.30 0.33
C PRO A 218 29.84 -13.57 1.81
N GLN A 219 28.81 -13.91 2.60
CA GLN A 219 28.99 -14.74 3.80
C GLN A 219 27.63 -15.21 4.34
N GLU A 220 27.53 -16.52 4.59
CA GLU A 220 26.41 -17.24 5.21
C GLU A 220 25.18 -17.53 4.34
N SER A 221 25.43 -18.35 3.31
CA SER A 221 24.42 -19.08 2.56
C SER A 221 23.70 -20.14 3.43
N THR A 222 22.66 -19.77 4.19
CA THR A 222 21.57 -20.70 4.59
C THR A 222 20.23 -20.04 4.97
N ARG A 223 19.96 -18.78 4.59
CA ARG A 223 18.59 -18.21 4.65
C ARG A 223 18.37 -17.31 3.44
N SER A 224 17.42 -17.69 2.58
CA SER A 224 16.97 -16.87 1.47
C SER A 224 16.40 -15.57 2.01
N SER A 225 17.13 -14.47 1.83
CA SER A 225 16.72 -13.11 2.22
C SER A 225 15.96 -12.41 1.07
N GLY A 226 15.02 -13.13 0.45
CA GLY A 226 13.89 -12.53 -0.27
C GLY A 226 12.70 -12.42 0.69
N CYS A 227 11.63 -11.71 0.33
CA CYS A 227 10.54 -11.26 1.22
C CYS A 227 9.85 -12.35 2.08
N GLY A 228 10.14 -13.65 1.88
CA GLY A 228 9.37 -14.71 2.54
C GLY A 228 7.89 -14.65 2.16
N CYS A 229 7.58 -13.93 1.08
CA CYS A 229 6.27 -13.62 0.49
C CYS A 229 5.64 -14.78 -0.26
N GLU A 230 6.42 -15.79 -0.61
CA GLU A 230 5.84 -17.12 -0.49
C GLU A 230 5.93 -17.43 0.99
N THR A 231 4.85 -17.20 1.73
CA THR A 231 4.57 -18.26 2.70
C THR A 231 4.66 -19.54 1.87
N ASP A 232 5.70 -20.34 2.16
CA ASP A 232 6.13 -21.49 1.35
C ASP A 232 4.97 -22.04 0.52
N ASP A 233 5.12 -22.30 -0.78
CA ASP A 233 4.09 -22.95 -1.62
C ASP A 233 3.33 -24.11 -0.92
N LYS A 234 3.97 -24.73 0.08
CA LYS A 234 3.34 -25.65 1.04
C LYS A 234 2.04 -25.13 1.71
N PHE A 235 1.93 -23.85 2.06
CA PHE A 235 0.76 -23.26 2.73
C PHE A 235 -0.37 -22.93 1.74
N LYS A 236 -0.05 -22.65 0.47
CA LYS A 236 -1.05 -22.56 -0.61
C LYS A 236 -1.78 -23.88 -0.86
N ASN A 237 -1.17 -24.99 -0.44
CA ASN A 237 -1.72 -26.35 -0.45
C ASN A 237 -2.28 -26.80 0.92
N LEU A 238 -2.40 -25.90 1.90
CA LEU A 238 -2.91 -26.25 3.23
C LEU A 238 -4.35 -26.76 3.14
N ALA A 239 -4.59 -27.93 3.74
CA ALA A 239 -5.93 -28.48 3.91
C ALA A 239 -6.72 -27.63 4.92
N LEU A 240 -7.91 -27.18 4.51
CA LEU A 240 -8.79 -26.36 5.35
C LEU A 240 -10.00 -27.19 5.76
N SER A 241 -10.50 -26.94 6.97
CA SER A 241 -11.88 -27.30 7.30
C SER A 241 -12.88 -26.42 6.55
N ASP A 242 -14.13 -26.88 6.43
CA ASP A 242 -15.20 -26.09 5.79
C ASP A 242 -15.39 -24.71 6.46
N ALA A 243 -15.24 -24.66 7.79
CA ALA A 243 -15.33 -23.41 8.55
C ALA A 243 -14.17 -22.46 8.23
N GLN A 244 -12.95 -22.97 8.10
CA GLN A 244 -11.78 -22.19 7.71
C GLN A 244 -11.91 -21.68 6.27
N GLU A 245 -12.32 -22.54 5.33
CA GLU A 245 -12.51 -22.12 3.95
C GLU A 245 -13.54 -21.00 3.81
N MET A 246 -14.67 -21.11 4.53
CA MET A 246 -15.69 -20.07 4.57
C MET A 246 -15.16 -18.77 5.17
N ALA A 247 -14.40 -18.85 6.27
CA ALA A 247 -13.79 -17.68 6.92
C ALA A 247 -12.73 -17.00 6.02
N CYS A 248 -11.83 -17.77 5.41
CA CYS A 248 -10.85 -17.28 4.44
C CYS A 248 -11.54 -16.56 3.27
N THR A 249 -12.56 -17.19 2.67
CA THR A 249 -13.31 -16.61 1.55
C THR A 249 -13.96 -15.28 1.92
N LEU A 250 -14.54 -15.18 3.12
CA LEU A 250 -15.14 -13.96 3.64
C LEU A 250 -14.07 -12.86 3.80
N VAL A 251 -12.95 -13.17 4.46
CA VAL A 251 -11.89 -12.19 4.73
C VAL A 251 -11.25 -11.70 3.43
N VAL A 252 -10.91 -12.59 2.50
CA VAL A 252 -10.42 -12.25 1.16
C VAL A 252 -11.37 -11.29 0.46
N THR A 253 -12.67 -11.61 0.42
CA THR A 253 -13.69 -10.76 -0.22
C THR A 253 -13.73 -9.37 0.42
N ARG A 254 -13.57 -9.29 1.75
CA ARG A 254 -13.54 -8.02 2.48
C ARG A 254 -12.27 -7.22 2.23
N VAL A 255 -11.10 -7.87 2.14
CA VAL A 255 -9.84 -7.20 1.78
C VAL A 255 -9.99 -6.52 0.42
N PHE A 256 -10.41 -7.24 -0.63
CA PHE A 256 -10.61 -6.64 -1.95
C PHE A 256 -11.63 -5.50 -1.92
N ALA A 257 -12.77 -5.65 -1.23
CA ALA A 257 -13.76 -4.57 -1.12
C ALA A 257 -13.19 -3.31 -0.43
N ILE A 258 -12.41 -3.49 0.63
CA ILE A 258 -11.74 -2.39 1.35
C ILE A 258 -10.72 -1.69 0.44
N PHE A 259 -9.90 -2.46 -0.28
CA PHE A 259 -8.91 -1.91 -1.21
C PHE A 259 -9.55 -1.26 -2.43
N THR A 260 -10.67 -1.77 -2.94
CA THR A 260 -11.44 -1.14 -4.03
C THR A 260 -11.95 0.25 -3.59
N GLU A 261 -12.54 0.36 -2.39
CA GLU A 261 -12.98 1.66 -1.88
C GLU A 261 -11.79 2.62 -1.67
N TRP A 262 -10.64 2.08 -1.25
CA TRP A 262 -9.43 2.87 -1.08
C TRP A 262 -8.93 3.44 -2.42
N ILE A 263 -8.82 2.63 -3.47
CA ILE A 263 -8.35 3.10 -4.78
C ILE A 263 -9.33 4.05 -5.45
N ASP A 264 -10.64 3.93 -5.19
CA ASP A 264 -11.62 4.95 -5.58
C ASP A 264 -11.27 6.31 -4.95
N GLY A 265 -10.86 6.31 -3.68
CA GLY A 265 -10.41 7.50 -2.97
C GLY A 265 -9.13 8.09 -3.53
N ILE A 266 -8.13 7.24 -3.78
CA ILE A 266 -6.85 7.62 -4.39
C ILE A 266 -7.07 8.23 -5.78
N HIS A 267 -7.90 7.59 -6.61
CA HIS A 267 -8.18 8.05 -7.95
C HIS A 267 -8.87 9.41 -7.97
N ARG A 268 -9.88 9.63 -7.10
CA ARG A 268 -10.51 10.95 -6.93
C ARG A 268 -9.50 12.02 -6.50
N MET A 269 -8.62 11.70 -5.55
CA MET A 269 -7.59 12.61 -5.09
C MET A 269 -6.63 13.03 -6.22
N MET A 270 -6.23 12.07 -7.08
CA MET A 270 -5.38 12.36 -8.23
C MET A 270 -6.08 13.18 -9.31
N GLN A 271 -7.38 12.96 -9.55
CA GLN A 271 -8.17 13.74 -10.52
C GLN A 271 -8.36 15.19 -10.08
N MET A 272 -8.66 15.44 -8.79
CA MET A 272 -8.78 16.80 -8.26
C MET A 272 -7.50 17.64 -8.43
N ARG A 273 -6.32 16.99 -8.42
CA ARG A 273 -5.05 17.66 -8.72
C ARG A 273 -4.95 18.06 -10.19
N ALA A 274 -5.39 17.19 -11.10
CA ALA A 274 -5.33 17.45 -12.54
C ALA A 274 -6.18 18.66 -12.94
N GLU A 275 -7.39 18.79 -12.38
CA GLU A 275 -8.33 19.87 -12.69
C GLU A 275 -7.86 21.27 -12.22
N LYS A 276 -7.08 21.34 -11.13
CA LYS A 276 -6.58 22.61 -10.57
C LYS A 276 -5.26 23.10 -11.18
N THR A 277 -4.66 22.31 -12.09
CA THR A 277 -3.38 22.65 -12.76
C THR A 277 -3.58 23.14 -14.20
N LEU A 278 -4.83 23.15 -14.70
CA LEU A 278 -5.26 23.75 -15.97
C LEU A 278 -5.82 25.16 -15.73
#